data_AF-A0A6A4ZKC6-F1
#
_entry.id   AF-A0A6A4ZKC6-F1
#
_cell.length_a   1.000
_cell.length_b   1.000
_cell.length_c   1.000
_cell.angle_alpha   90.00
_cell.angle_beta   90.00
_cell.angle_gamma   90.00
#
_symmetry.space_group_name_H-M   'P 1'
#
loop_
_entity.id
_entity.type
_entity.pdbx_description
1 polymer ?
#
loop_
_entity_poly.entity_id
_entity_poly.type
_entity_poly.pdbx_seq_one_letter_code
_entity_poly.pdbx_strand_id
1 'polypeptide(L)'
;MWIATQYCWVDLDQMFEIAHSAARQARCSARYVTNGAVYLETVLRNQNGDDFTRNYGGASGMFTVAIQSWLQQVPAGQAWLANTASALKRTSVEAEAVYWRSHKIATFQLQYQNLWHMGISDKISVVNALLWQQDVQLKSLSKTFQAWTTAIMYWAPLRDFVALLGANRSMIRSANNSFLVPPAFSFESGLGLQDSNGQYTKQIASFRSTVGPFNSVDMYVVAVPPSLLALYNSFQTSLYSVFDAQSNVRDKVDAIPGFTLYPIPPSWAASPTTLYYGGNPMCVTGNVAYTSPQQTLSFYDNCVTPSRLSVAFTKYSSVFAALAIST
;
A
#
# COMPACT_ATOMS: atom_id res chain seq x y z
N MET A 1 14.49 -4.60 -5.63
CA MET A 1 13.17 -5.19 -5.95
C MET A 1 12.13 -5.17 -4.84
N TRP A 2 12.46 -4.77 -3.61
CA TRP A 2 11.46 -4.57 -2.54
C TRP A 2 10.82 -3.18 -2.66
N ILE A 3 9.81 -3.06 -3.51
CA ILE A 3 9.06 -1.81 -3.74
C ILE A 3 7.57 -2.08 -3.56
N ALA A 4 6.90 -1.20 -2.83
CA ALA A 4 5.47 -1.32 -2.54
C ALA A 4 4.65 -0.89 -3.75
N THR A 5 4.54 -1.77 -4.75
CA THR A 5 3.75 -1.53 -5.96
C THR A 5 3.27 -2.84 -6.57
N GLN A 6 2.38 -2.74 -7.54
CA GLN A 6 2.01 -3.81 -8.44
C GLN A 6 2.16 -3.29 -9.86
N TYR A 7 3.11 -3.85 -10.60
CA TYR A 7 3.37 -3.37 -11.94
C TYR A 7 2.20 -3.65 -12.88
N CYS A 8 1.99 -2.74 -13.81
CA CYS A 8 1.00 -2.84 -14.88
C CYS A 8 1.71 -3.09 -16.22
N TRP A 9 2.89 -2.49 -16.41
CA TRP A 9 3.69 -2.61 -17.62
C TRP A 9 5.17 -2.78 -17.31
N VAL A 10 5.87 -3.44 -18.23
CA VAL A 10 7.34 -3.47 -18.21
C VAL A 10 7.91 -2.12 -18.66
N ASP A 11 7.35 -1.57 -19.72
CA ASP A 11 7.85 -0.44 -20.49
C ASP A 11 6.90 0.77 -20.46
N LEU A 12 7.45 1.98 -20.64
CA LEU A 12 6.68 3.22 -20.69
C LEU A 12 5.77 3.34 -21.93
N ASP A 13 6.08 2.59 -23.01
CA ASP A 13 5.26 2.50 -24.22
C ASP A 13 4.06 1.55 -24.06
N GLN A 14 3.92 0.91 -22.89
CA GLN A 14 2.80 0.03 -22.52
C GLN A 14 2.66 -1.21 -23.42
N MET A 15 3.73 -1.61 -24.13
CA MET A 15 3.72 -2.75 -25.04
C MET A 15 3.67 -4.09 -24.30
N PHE A 16 4.26 -4.17 -23.11
CA PHE A 16 4.40 -5.40 -22.34
C PHE A 16 3.59 -5.31 -21.05
N GLU A 17 2.33 -5.69 -21.13
CA GLU A 17 1.42 -5.75 -19.99
C GLU A 17 1.75 -6.92 -19.05
N ILE A 18 1.69 -6.66 -17.73
CA ILE A 18 2.06 -7.63 -16.68
C ILE A 18 1.10 -7.69 -15.49
N ALA A 19 -0.04 -6.99 -15.49
CA ALA A 19 -0.97 -7.07 -14.36
C ALA A 19 -1.57 -8.48 -14.20
N HIS A 20 -1.79 -8.90 -12.95
CA HIS A 20 -2.23 -10.26 -12.56
C HIS A 20 -3.58 -10.68 -13.14
N SER A 21 -4.46 -9.73 -13.47
CA SER A 21 -5.78 -10.00 -14.06
C SER A 21 -6.11 -9.01 -15.16
N ALA A 22 -6.97 -9.42 -16.10
CA ALA A 22 -7.47 -8.53 -17.15
C ALA A 22 -8.22 -7.32 -16.56
N ALA A 23 -9.01 -7.54 -15.51
CA ALA A 23 -9.69 -6.46 -14.80
C ALA A 23 -8.71 -5.45 -14.19
N ARG A 24 -7.59 -5.92 -13.60
CA ARG A 24 -6.55 -5.02 -13.11
C ARG A 24 -5.83 -4.29 -14.24
N GLN A 25 -5.51 -4.96 -15.34
CA GLN A 25 -4.89 -4.34 -16.51
C GLN A 25 -5.77 -3.21 -17.09
N ALA A 26 -7.08 -3.42 -17.19
CA ALA A 26 -8.03 -2.39 -17.59
C ALA A 26 -8.05 -1.21 -16.60
N ARG A 27 -8.02 -1.48 -15.28
CA ARG A 27 -7.91 -0.41 -14.27
C ARG A 27 -6.59 0.36 -14.37
N CYS A 28 -5.47 -0.32 -14.63
CA CYS A 28 -4.17 0.31 -14.84
C CYS A 28 -4.28 1.36 -15.95
N SER A 29 -4.81 0.95 -17.10
CA SER A 29 -4.99 1.82 -18.27
C SER A 29 -5.92 3.01 -17.96
N ALA A 30 -6.97 2.79 -17.16
CA ALA A 30 -7.93 3.83 -16.83
C ALA A 30 -7.46 4.82 -15.74
N ARG A 31 -6.57 4.40 -14.82
CA ARG A 31 -6.28 5.15 -13.58
C ARG A 31 -4.81 5.41 -13.29
N TYR A 32 -3.90 4.57 -13.77
CA TYR A 32 -2.50 4.57 -13.30
C TYR A 32 -1.48 4.90 -14.38
N VAL A 33 -1.91 5.23 -15.60
CA VAL A 33 -1.01 5.55 -16.73
C VAL A 33 -0.05 6.72 -16.47
N THR A 34 -0.39 7.63 -15.55
CA THR A 34 0.48 8.76 -15.18
C THR A 34 1.35 8.47 -13.95
N ASN A 35 1.22 7.29 -13.32
CA ASN A 35 1.97 6.91 -12.13
C ASN A 35 3.17 6.05 -12.51
N GLY A 36 4.38 6.62 -12.47
CA GLY A 36 5.62 5.93 -12.79
C GLY A 36 5.89 4.70 -11.93
N ALA A 37 5.30 4.59 -10.73
CA ALA A 37 5.49 3.44 -9.85
C ALA A 37 4.87 2.13 -10.37
N VAL A 38 3.99 2.17 -11.38
CA VAL A 38 3.40 0.96 -11.98
C VAL A 38 4.13 0.48 -13.24
N TYR A 39 5.23 1.13 -13.61
CA TYR A 39 6.10 0.76 -14.73
C TYR A 39 7.39 0.16 -14.19
N LEU A 40 7.81 -1.01 -14.68
CA LEU A 40 9.08 -1.60 -14.27
C LEU A 40 10.27 -0.76 -14.77
N GLU A 41 10.15 -0.19 -15.97
CA GLU A 41 11.17 0.63 -16.62
C GLU A 41 11.63 1.81 -15.77
N THR A 42 10.71 2.55 -15.16
CA THR A 42 11.05 3.73 -14.33
C THR A 42 11.99 3.34 -13.18
N VAL A 43 11.79 2.16 -12.61
CA VAL A 43 12.59 1.64 -11.50
C VAL A 43 13.93 1.11 -11.99
N LEU A 44 13.96 0.39 -13.12
CA LEU A 44 15.18 -0.24 -13.62
C LEU A 44 16.14 0.74 -14.29
N ARG A 45 15.63 1.78 -14.96
CA ARG A 45 16.45 2.85 -15.55
C ARG A 45 17.27 3.62 -14.51
N ASN A 46 16.77 3.65 -13.27
CA ASN A 46 17.37 4.36 -12.14
C ASN A 46 18.20 3.44 -11.21
N GLN A 47 18.62 2.28 -11.71
CA GLN A 47 19.46 1.32 -10.98
C GLN A 47 20.69 0.93 -11.80
N ASN A 48 21.73 0.45 -11.12
CA ASN A 48 22.88 -0.13 -11.80
C ASN A 48 22.45 -1.45 -12.47
N GLY A 49 22.37 -1.45 -13.80
CA GLY A 49 21.92 -2.62 -14.56
C GLY A 49 22.82 -3.85 -14.42
N ASP A 50 24.12 -3.67 -14.22
CA ASP A 50 25.06 -4.78 -14.00
C ASP A 50 24.80 -5.42 -12.63
N ASP A 51 24.63 -4.60 -11.59
CA ASP A 51 24.25 -5.08 -10.25
C ASP A 51 22.89 -5.77 -10.27
N PHE A 52 21.90 -5.18 -10.95
CA PHE A 52 20.57 -5.77 -11.09
C PHE A 52 20.64 -7.15 -11.76
N THR A 53 21.37 -7.25 -12.88
CA THR A 53 21.53 -8.51 -13.62
C THR A 53 22.25 -9.57 -12.78
N ARG A 54 23.29 -9.18 -12.02
CA ARG A 54 23.98 -10.11 -11.10
C ARG A 54 23.08 -10.68 -10.01
N ASN A 55 22.15 -9.87 -9.48
CA ASN A 55 21.30 -10.27 -8.35
C ASN A 55 20.00 -10.97 -8.75
N TYR A 56 19.43 -10.60 -9.90
CA TYR A 56 18.08 -11.03 -10.28
C TYR A 56 18.01 -11.68 -11.69
N GLY A 57 19.03 -11.47 -12.52
CA GLY A 57 19.16 -12.04 -13.86
C GLY A 57 19.96 -13.35 -13.89
N GLY A 58 20.60 -13.64 -15.02
CA GLY A 58 21.33 -14.90 -15.25
C GLY A 58 20.42 -16.05 -15.71
N ALA A 59 20.99 -17.20 -16.09
CA ALA A 59 20.25 -18.29 -16.77
C ALA A 59 19.00 -18.77 -16.01
N SER A 60 19.04 -18.75 -14.68
CA SER A 60 17.92 -19.15 -13.80
C SER A 60 17.45 -18.01 -12.89
N GLY A 61 17.74 -16.77 -13.27
CA GLY A 61 17.34 -15.58 -12.51
C GLY A 61 15.83 -15.38 -12.51
N MET A 62 15.28 -14.91 -11.40
CA MET A 62 13.86 -14.61 -11.29
C MET A 62 13.39 -13.55 -12.30
N PHE A 63 14.20 -12.52 -12.57
CA PHE A 63 13.91 -11.53 -13.61
C PHE A 63 14.05 -12.15 -15.00
N THR A 64 15.03 -13.04 -15.18
CA THR A 64 15.25 -13.70 -16.47
C THR A 64 14.02 -14.50 -16.89
N VAL A 65 13.56 -15.39 -16.01
CA VAL A 65 12.43 -16.27 -16.28
C VAL A 65 11.12 -15.48 -16.39
N ALA A 66 10.86 -14.56 -15.45
CA ALA A 66 9.58 -13.85 -15.42
C ALA A 66 9.45 -12.80 -16.55
N ILE A 67 10.55 -12.15 -16.96
CA ILE A 67 10.49 -10.98 -17.86
C ILE A 67 11.46 -11.15 -19.05
N GLN A 68 12.75 -11.27 -18.79
CA GLN A 68 13.80 -11.11 -19.81
C GLN A 68 13.70 -12.10 -20.97
N SER A 69 13.43 -13.38 -20.69
CA SER A 69 13.45 -14.44 -21.71
C SER A 69 12.41 -14.24 -22.80
N TRP A 70 11.26 -13.63 -22.49
CA TRP A 70 10.29 -13.26 -23.53
C TRP A 70 10.74 -12.02 -24.30
N LEU A 71 11.25 -10.99 -23.61
CA LEU A 71 11.73 -9.77 -24.25
C LEU A 71 12.87 -10.04 -25.26
N GLN A 72 13.72 -11.03 -24.99
CA GLN A 72 14.77 -11.46 -25.92
C GLN A 72 14.24 -12.05 -27.23
N GLN A 73 12.97 -12.46 -27.30
CA GLN A 73 12.39 -13.06 -28.50
C GLN A 73 11.78 -12.02 -29.46
N VAL A 74 11.62 -10.77 -29.02
CA VAL A 74 10.93 -9.73 -29.78
C VAL A 74 11.83 -8.49 -29.96
N PRO A 75 11.88 -7.86 -31.16
CA PRO A 75 12.78 -6.72 -31.41
C PRO A 75 12.61 -5.55 -30.43
N ALA A 76 11.35 -5.19 -30.11
CA ALA A 76 11.07 -4.12 -29.16
C ALA A 76 11.57 -4.45 -27.73
N GLY A 77 11.49 -5.72 -27.32
CA GLY A 77 11.98 -6.17 -26.02
C GLY A 77 13.50 -6.17 -25.93
N GLN A 78 14.20 -6.57 -26.99
CA GLN A 78 15.66 -6.47 -27.08
C GLN A 78 16.14 -5.02 -26.99
N ALA A 79 15.47 -4.10 -27.71
CA ALA A 79 15.76 -2.67 -27.64
C ALA A 79 15.51 -2.11 -26.23
N TRP A 80 14.39 -2.47 -25.60
CA TRP A 80 14.07 -2.06 -24.24
C TRP A 80 15.12 -2.54 -23.23
N LEU A 81 15.56 -3.80 -23.32
CA LEU A 81 16.61 -4.35 -22.44
C LEU A 81 17.92 -3.56 -22.56
N ALA A 82 18.38 -3.30 -23.79
CA ALA A 82 19.61 -2.57 -24.05
C ALA A 82 19.55 -1.09 -23.60
N ASN A 83 18.39 -0.45 -23.77
CA ASN A 83 18.18 0.93 -23.37
C ASN A 83 18.08 1.07 -21.84
N THR A 84 17.29 0.21 -21.21
CA THR A 84 16.99 0.26 -19.77
C THR A 84 18.20 -0.08 -18.91
N ALA A 85 18.94 -1.15 -19.23
CA ALA A 85 20.08 -1.63 -18.42
C ALA A 85 21.23 -0.61 -18.29
N SER A 86 21.21 0.40 -19.15
CA SER A 86 22.32 1.31 -19.41
C SER A 86 21.91 2.78 -19.18
N ALA A 87 20.63 3.04 -18.91
CA ALA A 87 20.06 4.38 -18.75
C ALA A 87 20.77 5.18 -17.65
N LEU A 88 20.91 4.63 -16.43
CA LEU A 88 21.56 5.32 -15.31
C LEU A 88 22.98 5.85 -15.65
N LYS A 89 23.73 5.14 -16.50
CA LYS A 89 25.09 5.54 -16.90
C LYS A 89 25.09 6.62 -18.00
N ARG A 90 23.99 6.77 -18.75
CA ARG A 90 23.89 7.63 -19.94
C ARG A 90 23.02 8.87 -19.75
N THR A 91 22.15 8.90 -18.74
CA THR A 91 21.19 9.99 -18.53
C THR A 91 21.48 10.74 -17.24
N SER A 92 21.44 12.07 -17.28
CA SER A 92 21.36 12.88 -16.07
C SER A 92 19.98 12.77 -15.43
N VAL A 93 19.84 13.24 -14.19
CA VAL A 93 18.55 13.28 -13.49
C VAL A 93 17.53 14.14 -14.24
N GLU A 94 17.97 15.28 -14.80
CA GLU A 94 17.13 16.18 -15.58
C GLU A 94 16.65 15.52 -16.87
N ALA A 95 17.55 14.81 -17.58
CA ALA A 95 17.21 14.09 -18.80
C ALA A 95 16.22 12.94 -18.53
N GLU A 96 16.40 12.20 -17.44
CA GLU A 96 15.46 11.14 -17.03
C GLU A 96 14.09 11.72 -16.65
N ALA A 97 14.06 12.86 -15.96
CA ALA A 97 12.82 13.54 -15.63
C ALA A 97 12.10 14.08 -16.89
N VAL A 98 12.83 14.54 -17.91
CA VAL A 98 12.26 14.90 -19.22
C VAL A 98 11.70 13.66 -19.93
N TYR A 99 12.43 12.54 -19.90
CA TYR A 99 12.00 11.28 -20.48
C TYR A 99 10.70 10.75 -19.84
N TRP A 100 10.57 10.84 -18.52
CA TRP A 100 9.32 10.46 -17.83
C TRP A 100 8.15 11.37 -18.26
N ARG A 101 8.38 12.69 -18.33
CA ARG A 101 7.35 13.65 -18.75
C ARG A 101 6.94 13.47 -20.21
N SER A 102 7.85 13.07 -21.10
CA SER A 102 7.49 12.78 -22.50
C SER A 102 6.55 11.57 -22.63
N HIS A 103 6.57 10.66 -21.65
CA HIS A 103 5.64 9.53 -21.52
C HIS A 103 4.44 9.85 -20.61
N LYS A 104 4.20 11.14 -20.32
CA LYS A 104 3.07 11.63 -19.51
C LYS A 104 3.07 11.10 -18.06
N ILE A 105 4.23 10.67 -17.55
CA ILE A 105 4.39 10.31 -16.14
C ILE A 105 4.43 11.59 -15.31
N ALA A 106 3.50 11.69 -14.36
CA ALA A 106 3.30 12.88 -13.52
C ALA A 106 3.54 12.60 -12.04
N THR A 107 3.37 11.35 -11.59
CA THR A 107 3.52 10.97 -10.19
C THR A 107 4.37 9.71 -10.05
N PHE A 108 4.93 9.50 -8.86
CA PHE A 108 5.54 8.23 -8.46
C PHE A 108 4.95 7.85 -7.09
N GLN A 109 3.75 7.28 -7.11
CA GLN A 109 3.00 6.94 -5.90
C GLN A 109 3.05 5.44 -5.65
N LEU A 110 3.71 5.06 -4.56
CA LEU A 110 3.73 3.70 -4.05
C LEU A 110 2.38 3.32 -3.42
N GLN A 111 2.10 2.01 -3.43
CA GLN A 111 0.97 1.43 -2.72
C GLN A 111 1.24 1.30 -1.22
N TYR A 112 0.16 1.33 -0.44
CA TYR A 112 0.20 1.14 1.00
C TYR A 112 0.55 -0.31 1.36
N GLN A 113 1.49 -0.48 2.29
CA GLN A 113 1.89 -1.78 2.85
C GLN A 113 2.19 -1.65 4.35
N ASN A 114 2.13 -2.77 5.08
CA ASN A 114 2.55 -2.86 6.48
C ASN A 114 3.58 -3.97 6.77
N LEU A 115 4.43 -4.30 5.80
CA LEU A 115 5.65 -5.10 6.00
C LEU A 115 6.75 -4.33 6.75
N TRP A 116 6.92 -3.04 6.49
CA TRP A 116 7.92 -2.24 7.20
C TRP A 116 7.52 -0.78 7.34
N HIS A 117 7.96 -0.16 8.44
CA HIS A 117 8.09 1.30 8.49
C HIS A 117 9.20 1.73 7.55
N MET A 118 8.93 2.72 6.69
CA MET A 118 9.97 3.25 5.81
C MET A 118 11.07 4.02 6.57
N GLY A 119 10.79 4.35 7.84
CA GLY A 119 11.61 5.23 8.65
C GLY A 119 11.35 6.69 8.29
N ILE A 120 11.21 7.56 9.28
CA ILE A 120 11.06 9.01 9.09
C ILE A 120 11.92 9.70 10.14
N SER A 121 12.74 10.67 9.72
CA SER A 121 13.54 11.50 10.62
C SER A 121 13.37 12.95 10.19
N ASP A 122 12.59 13.70 10.96
CA ASP A 122 12.34 15.12 10.73
C ASP A 122 12.99 15.93 11.85
N LYS A 123 13.73 16.98 11.49
CA LYS A 123 14.38 17.90 12.43
C LYS A 123 14.20 19.37 11.99
N ILE A 124 14.15 20.27 12.95
CA ILE A 124 14.30 21.72 12.74
C ILE A 124 15.69 22.12 13.22
N SER A 125 16.40 22.90 12.41
CA SER A 125 17.66 23.51 12.80
C SER A 125 17.41 24.96 13.23
N VAL A 126 17.68 25.27 14.50
CA VAL A 126 17.61 26.62 15.05
C VAL A 126 18.99 27.23 15.01
N VAL A 127 19.14 28.35 14.30
CA VAL A 127 20.40 29.11 14.24
C VAL A 127 20.23 30.38 15.06
N ASN A 128 21.09 30.58 16.05
CA ASN A 128 21.06 31.80 16.87
C ASN A 128 21.85 32.95 16.21
N ALA A 129 21.82 34.14 16.83
CA ALA A 129 22.51 35.33 16.34
C ALA A 129 24.05 35.21 16.29
N LEU A 130 24.64 34.20 16.95
CA LEU A 130 26.07 33.88 16.92
C LEU A 130 26.42 32.84 15.83
N LEU A 131 25.46 32.52 14.94
CA LEU A 131 25.56 31.48 13.92
C LEU A 131 25.74 30.06 14.50
N TRP A 132 25.37 29.84 15.77
CA TRP A 132 25.36 28.50 16.33
C TRP A 132 24.07 27.79 15.95
N GLN A 133 24.22 26.61 15.34
CA GLN A 133 23.13 25.75 14.94
C GLN A 133 22.86 24.68 16.00
N GLN A 134 21.60 24.54 16.40
CA GLN A 134 21.10 23.45 17.21
C GLN A 134 19.97 22.73 16.48
N ASP A 135 20.10 21.41 16.35
CA ASP A 135 19.07 20.57 15.73
C ASP A 135 18.10 20.06 16.79
N VAL A 136 16.80 20.24 16.55
CA VAL A 136 15.70 19.71 17.36
C VAL A 136 14.97 18.66 16.53
N GLN A 137 15.00 17.41 16.98
CA GLN A 137 14.26 16.33 16.32
C GLN A 137 12.76 16.51 16.57
N LEU A 138 11.96 16.62 15.50
CA LEU A 138 10.50 16.70 15.55
C LEU A 138 9.85 15.33 15.61
N LYS A 139 10.32 14.43 14.74
CA LYS A 139 9.76 13.09 14.57
C LYS A 139 10.86 12.12 14.24
N SER A 140 10.89 11.00 14.94
CA SER A 140 11.80 9.90 14.64
C SER A 140 11.02 8.60 14.70
N LEU A 141 10.95 7.91 13.55
CA LEU A 141 10.43 6.56 13.42
C LEU A 141 11.53 5.74 12.78
N SER A 142 11.98 4.70 13.48
CA SER A 142 12.97 3.77 12.94
C SER A 142 12.35 2.87 11.88
N LYS A 143 13.16 2.47 10.90
CA LYS A 143 12.79 1.40 9.97
C LYS A 143 12.75 0.07 10.75
N THR A 144 11.57 -0.54 10.82
CA THR A 144 11.36 -1.84 11.44
C THR A 144 10.44 -2.69 10.57
N PHE A 145 10.68 -4.01 10.57
CA PHE A 145 9.77 -4.97 9.96
C PHE A 145 8.57 -5.21 10.87
N GLN A 146 7.45 -5.55 10.25
CA GLN A 146 6.13 -5.73 10.84
C GLN A 146 5.48 -6.99 10.25
N ALA A 147 4.24 -7.28 10.65
CA ALA A 147 3.57 -8.55 10.34
C ALA A 147 3.21 -8.77 8.85
N TRP A 148 3.24 -7.71 8.02
CA TRP A 148 2.92 -7.77 6.58
C TRP A 148 1.55 -8.37 6.24
N THR A 149 0.52 -8.01 6.98
CA THR A 149 -0.84 -8.48 6.68
C THR A 149 -1.35 -7.99 5.30
N THR A 150 -0.82 -6.88 4.78
CA THR A 150 -1.17 -6.39 3.43
C THR A 150 -0.75 -7.33 2.30
N ALA A 151 0.12 -8.32 2.56
CA ALA A 151 0.59 -9.28 1.56
C ALA A 151 -0.54 -10.02 0.84
N ILE A 152 -1.69 -10.22 1.50
CA ILE A 152 -2.84 -10.88 0.86
C ILE A 152 -3.54 -9.99 -0.18
N MET A 153 -3.39 -8.66 -0.07
CA MET A 153 -3.96 -7.72 -1.04
C MET A 153 -3.05 -7.63 -2.27
N TYR A 154 -1.74 -7.56 -2.01
CA TYR A 154 -0.66 -7.76 -2.97
C TYR A 154 0.67 -8.02 -2.23
N TRP A 155 1.52 -8.89 -2.78
CA TRP A 155 2.77 -9.30 -2.11
C TRP A 155 4.07 -8.73 -2.71
N ALA A 156 3.96 -7.61 -3.44
CA ALA A 156 5.04 -6.88 -4.10
C ALA A 156 5.78 -7.65 -5.23
N PRO A 157 6.49 -6.95 -6.15
CA PRO A 157 6.99 -7.56 -7.39
C PRO A 157 8.02 -8.67 -7.21
N LEU A 158 8.77 -8.66 -6.10
CA LEU A 158 9.73 -9.72 -5.81
C LEU A 158 9.05 -11.08 -5.65
N ARG A 159 7.89 -11.13 -4.97
CA ARG A 159 7.14 -12.38 -4.80
C ARG A 159 6.53 -12.83 -6.11
N ASP A 160 6.10 -11.91 -6.97
CA ASP A 160 5.62 -12.23 -8.32
C ASP A 160 6.71 -12.94 -9.14
N PHE A 161 7.93 -12.39 -9.16
CA PHE A 161 9.02 -12.98 -9.96
C PHE A 161 9.47 -14.34 -9.40
N VAL A 162 9.51 -14.49 -8.07
CA VAL A 162 9.84 -15.79 -7.45
C VAL A 162 8.76 -16.84 -7.72
N ALA A 163 7.48 -16.45 -7.67
CA ALA A 163 6.37 -17.35 -7.97
C ALA A 163 6.43 -17.83 -9.43
N LEU A 164 6.68 -16.92 -10.36
CA LEU A 164 6.79 -17.22 -11.79
C LEU A 164 8.08 -17.95 -12.17
N LEU A 165 9.16 -17.73 -11.43
CA LEU A 165 10.36 -18.57 -11.51
C LEU A 165 10.02 -20.04 -11.19
N GLY A 166 9.31 -20.27 -10.07
CA GLY A 166 8.89 -21.62 -9.65
C GLY A 166 7.91 -22.27 -10.62
N ALA A 167 7.02 -21.48 -11.25
CA ALA A 167 6.09 -21.96 -12.26
C ALA A 167 6.70 -22.08 -13.67
N ASN A 168 7.91 -21.58 -13.88
CA ASN A 168 8.56 -21.42 -15.19
C ASN A 168 7.65 -20.71 -16.22
N ARG A 169 7.17 -19.52 -15.84
CA ARG A 169 6.23 -18.71 -16.63
C ARG A 169 6.70 -17.28 -16.81
N SER A 170 6.37 -16.70 -17.96
CA SER A 170 6.53 -15.26 -18.16
C SER A 170 5.38 -14.49 -17.51
N MET A 171 5.68 -13.36 -16.88
CA MET A 171 4.69 -12.40 -16.39
C MET A 171 4.07 -11.60 -17.54
N ILE A 172 4.75 -11.52 -18.69
CA ILE A 172 4.27 -10.76 -19.85
C ILE A 172 3.06 -11.48 -20.43
N ARG A 173 1.94 -10.76 -20.48
CA ARG A 173 0.63 -11.33 -20.86
C ARG A 173 0.59 -11.78 -22.31
N SER A 174 1.36 -11.13 -23.19
CA SER A 174 1.49 -11.48 -24.61
C SER A 174 2.51 -12.59 -24.90
N ALA A 175 3.21 -13.10 -23.89
CA ALA A 175 4.20 -14.16 -24.08
C ALA A 175 3.56 -15.51 -24.43
N ASN A 176 4.22 -16.28 -25.30
CA ASN A 176 3.78 -17.64 -25.63
C ASN A 176 3.79 -18.58 -24.41
N ASN A 177 4.66 -18.33 -23.44
CA ASN A 177 4.77 -19.03 -22.16
C ASN A 177 4.26 -18.18 -20.98
N SER A 178 3.32 -17.26 -21.24
CA SER A 178 2.71 -16.39 -20.22
C SER A 178 2.09 -17.20 -19.08
N PHE A 179 2.00 -16.61 -17.90
CA PHE A 179 1.26 -17.13 -16.75
C PHE A 179 -0.23 -17.40 -17.04
N LEU A 180 -0.77 -16.83 -18.12
CA LEU A 180 -2.14 -17.06 -18.60
C LEU A 180 -2.28 -18.35 -19.45
N VAL A 181 -1.18 -18.91 -19.94
CA VAL A 181 -1.17 -20.07 -20.86
C VAL A 181 -1.02 -21.38 -20.06
N PRO A 182 -1.80 -22.44 -20.38
CA PRO A 182 -1.76 -23.73 -19.68
C PRO A 182 -0.37 -24.39 -19.58
N PRO A 183 -0.03 -25.01 -18.44
CA PRO A 183 -0.62 -24.78 -17.11
C PRO A 183 -0.49 -23.33 -16.66
N ALA A 184 -1.64 -22.68 -16.45
CA ALA A 184 -1.72 -21.29 -16.04
C ALA A 184 -1.37 -21.14 -14.55
N PHE A 185 -0.80 -20.00 -14.19
CA PHE A 185 -0.49 -19.66 -12.81
C PHE A 185 -1.47 -18.61 -12.28
N SER A 186 -2.08 -18.89 -11.13
CA SER A 186 -3.00 -17.97 -10.45
C SER A 186 -2.31 -17.35 -9.23
N PHE A 187 -2.08 -16.04 -9.29
CA PHE A 187 -1.55 -15.25 -8.17
C PHE A 187 -2.45 -15.32 -6.93
N GLU A 188 -3.77 -15.39 -7.13
CA GLU A 188 -4.75 -15.50 -6.03
C GLU A 188 -4.70 -16.91 -5.41
N SER A 189 -4.64 -17.96 -6.22
CA SER A 189 -4.58 -19.34 -5.73
C SER A 189 -3.28 -19.62 -4.99
N GLY A 190 -2.18 -18.96 -5.39
CA GLY A 190 -0.89 -19.04 -4.70
C GLY A 190 -0.90 -18.57 -3.25
N LEU A 191 -1.94 -17.85 -2.81
CA LEU A 191 -2.14 -17.48 -1.40
C LEU A 191 -2.70 -18.61 -0.54
N GLY A 192 -3.25 -19.67 -1.13
CA GLY A 192 -3.83 -20.80 -0.39
C GLY A 192 -5.09 -20.46 0.42
N LEU A 193 -5.87 -19.45 -0.02
CA LEU A 193 -7.08 -18.99 0.68
C LEU A 193 -8.34 -19.83 0.38
N GLN A 194 -8.23 -20.83 -0.48
CA GLN A 194 -9.33 -21.73 -0.82
C GLN A 194 -9.44 -22.85 0.22
N ASP A 195 -10.64 -23.39 0.39
CA ASP A 195 -10.84 -24.63 1.15
C ASP A 195 -10.34 -25.87 0.38
N SER A 196 -10.50 -27.05 0.97
CA SER A 196 -10.09 -28.33 0.36
C SER A 196 -10.77 -28.65 -0.97
N ASN A 197 -11.90 -27.98 -1.27
CA ASN A 197 -12.66 -28.14 -2.51
C ASN A 197 -12.35 -27.03 -3.53
N GLY A 198 -11.35 -26.18 -3.25
CA GLY A 198 -10.98 -25.06 -4.11
C GLY A 198 -11.95 -23.86 -4.03
N GLN A 199 -12.80 -23.81 -3.00
CA GLN A 199 -13.81 -22.76 -2.87
C GLN A 199 -13.36 -21.65 -1.91
N TYR A 200 -13.70 -20.41 -2.25
CA TYR A 200 -13.60 -19.29 -1.33
C TYR A 200 -14.90 -19.21 -0.52
N THR A 201 -14.81 -19.13 0.81
CA THR A 201 -15.98 -19.15 1.70
C THR A 201 -15.95 -18.01 2.72
N LYS A 202 -17.11 -17.72 3.35
CA LYS A 202 -17.25 -16.76 4.45
C LYS A 202 -16.67 -15.37 4.14
N GLN A 203 -15.84 -14.80 5.01
CA GLN A 203 -15.25 -13.46 4.84
C GLN A 203 -14.41 -13.34 3.56
N ILE A 204 -13.79 -14.44 3.13
CA ILE A 204 -12.97 -14.48 1.91
C ILE A 204 -13.88 -14.34 0.68
N ALA A 205 -14.98 -15.10 0.63
CA ALA A 205 -16.00 -14.96 -0.42
C ALA A 205 -16.67 -13.59 -0.42
N SER A 206 -17.00 -13.06 0.75
CA SER A 206 -17.63 -11.74 0.88
C SER A 206 -16.72 -10.63 0.39
N PHE A 207 -15.43 -10.66 0.74
CA PHE A 207 -14.45 -9.71 0.23
C PHE A 207 -14.30 -9.84 -1.28
N ARG A 208 -14.14 -11.07 -1.78
CA ARG A 208 -13.91 -11.34 -3.20
C ARG A 208 -15.06 -10.89 -4.09
N SER A 209 -16.31 -11.03 -3.62
CA SER A 209 -17.50 -10.58 -4.34
C SER A 209 -17.72 -9.06 -4.31
N THR A 210 -17.20 -8.37 -3.30
CA THR A 210 -17.40 -6.92 -3.12
C THR A 210 -16.24 -6.09 -3.69
N VAL A 211 -15.00 -6.56 -3.51
CA VAL A 211 -13.78 -5.83 -3.86
C VAL A 211 -13.11 -6.42 -5.09
N GLY A 212 -12.98 -7.76 -5.14
CA GLY A 212 -12.30 -8.48 -6.21
C GLY A 212 -11.28 -9.50 -5.69
N PRO A 213 -10.55 -10.16 -6.59
CA PRO A 213 -9.63 -11.23 -6.23
C PRO A 213 -8.47 -10.72 -5.35
N PHE A 214 -8.09 -11.54 -4.36
CA PHE A 214 -6.89 -11.31 -3.56
C PHE A 214 -5.62 -11.33 -4.44
N ASN A 215 -4.55 -10.73 -3.94
CA ASN A 215 -3.30 -10.52 -4.67
C ASN A 215 -3.45 -9.71 -5.97
N SER A 216 -4.52 -8.94 -6.12
CA SER A 216 -4.77 -8.06 -7.27
C SER A 216 -5.53 -6.79 -6.84
N VAL A 217 -5.41 -6.42 -5.56
CA VAL A 217 -6.08 -5.28 -4.92
C VAL A 217 -5.08 -4.14 -4.79
N ASP A 218 -5.43 -2.96 -5.32
CA ASP A 218 -4.56 -1.79 -5.24
C ASP A 218 -4.84 -1.02 -3.93
N MET A 219 -3.82 -0.80 -3.10
CA MET A 219 -3.95 -0.14 -1.80
C MET A 219 -3.29 1.25 -1.82
N TYR A 220 -4.03 2.30 -1.48
CA TYR A 220 -3.50 3.67 -1.38
C TYR A 220 -4.00 4.36 -0.11
N VAL A 221 -3.14 5.19 0.48
CA VAL A 221 -3.55 6.08 1.57
C VAL A 221 -4.34 7.24 0.97
N VAL A 222 -5.55 7.47 1.48
CA VAL A 222 -6.39 8.60 1.10
C VAL A 222 -6.05 9.79 2.00
N ALA A 223 -5.84 10.95 1.40
CA ALA A 223 -5.58 12.18 2.15
C ALA A 223 -6.81 12.57 2.99
N VAL A 224 -6.56 13.19 4.15
CA VAL A 224 -7.63 13.76 4.96
C VAL A 224 -8.38 14.82 4.13
N PRO A 225 -9.72 14.77 4.02
CA PRO A 225 -10.47 15.74 3.25
C PRO A 225 -10.15 17.19 3.67
N PRO A 226 -9.94 18.14 2.74
CA PRO A 226 -9.58 19.51 3.08
C PRO A 226 -10.58 20.20 4.01
N SER A 227 -11.87 19.91 3.87
CA SER A 227 -12.94 20.42 4.74
C SER A 227 -12.80 19.92 6.18
N LEU A 228 -12.47 18.63 6.37
CA LEU A 228 -12.23 18.06 7.70
C LEU A 228 -10.98 18.64 8.34
N LEU A 229 -9.92 18.84 7.56
CA LEU A 229 -8.70 19.49 8.04
C LEU A 229 -8.96 20.95 8.45
N ALA A 230 -9.74 21.69 7.66
CA ALA A 230 -10.12 23.07 7.97
C ALA A 230 -10.96 23.13 9.26
N LEU A 231 -11.93 22.24 9.43
CA LEU A 231 -12.72 22.13 10.66
C LEU A 231 -11.83 21.83 11.87
N TYR A 232 -10.92 20.86 11.74
CA TYR A 232 -10.00 20.51 12.82
C TYR A 232 -9.08 21.69 13.19
N ASN A 233 -8.53 22.39 12.20
CA ASN A 233 -7.68 23.56 12.45
C ASN A 233 -8.47 24.70 13.12
N SER A 234 -9.68 25.00 12.65
CA SER A 234 -10.55 26.01 13.25
C SER A 234 -10.93 25.66 14.69
N PHE A 235 -11.23 24.38 14.96
CA PHE A 235 -11.45 23.88 16.30
C PHE A 235 -10.22 24.10 17.19
N GLN A 236 -9.04 23.71 16.74
CA GLN A 236 -7.80 23.87 17.50
C GLN A 236 -7.54 25.36 17.81
N THR A 237 -7.61 26.23 16.81
CA THR A 237 -7.43 27.68 17.01
C THR A 237 -8.42 28.26 18.02
N SER A 238 -9.70 27.89 17.90
CA SER A 238 -10.74 28.39 18.79
C SER A 238 -10.58 27.87 20.22
N LEU A 239 -10.22 26.60 20.37
CA LEU A 239 -9.99 26.00 21.68
C LEU A 239 -8.83 26.68 22.41
N TYR A 240 -7.70 26.89 21.72
CA TYR A 240 -6.54 27.55 22.31
C TYR A 240 -6.79 29.05 22.58
N SER A 241 -7.53 29.76 21.72
CA SER A 241 -7.87 31.16 22.01
C SER A 241 -8.73 31.28 23.28
N VAL A 242 -9.61 30.32 23.53
CA VAL A 242 -10.39 30.26 24.77
C VAL A 242 -9.49 29.96 25.97
N PHE A 243 -8.52 29.07 25.83
CA PHE A 243 -7.56 28.79 26.90
C PHE A 243 -6.71 30.01 27.27
N ASP A 244 -6.29 30.80 26.29
CA ASP A 244 -5.51 32.02 26.52
C ASP A 244 -6.34 33.11 27.18
N ALA A 245 -7.62 33.23 26.83
CA ALA A 245 -8.53 34.20 27.41
C ALA A 245 -9.09 33.79 28.78
N GLN A 246 -9.21 32.48 29.05
CA GLN A 246 -9.92 31.92 30.19
C GLN A 246 -9.20 30.68 30.74
N SER A 247 -8.26 30.90 31.67
CA SER A 247 -7.47 29.82 32.29
C SER A 247 -8.34 28.78 32.99
N ASN A 248 -9.47 29.17 33.57
CA ASN A 248 -10.41 28.26 34.22
C ASN A 248 -11.08 27.26 33.26
N VAL A 249 -11.19 27.58 31.96
CA VAL A 249 -11.72 26.64 30.95
C VAL A 249 -10.69 25.56 30.66
N ARG A 250 -9.40 25.91 30.63
CA ARG A 250 -8.32 24.94 30.49
C ARG A 250 -8.35 23.92 31.62
N ASP A 251 -8.49 24.37 32.87
CA ASP A 251 -8.58 23.47 34.03
C ASP A 251 -9.76 22.49 33.91
N LYS A 252 -10.91 22.98 33.43
CA LYS A 252 -12.10 22.13 33.19
C LYS A 252 -11.87 21.10 32.10
N VAL A 253 -11.23 21.47 30.98
CA VAL A 253 -10.90 20.53 29.91
C VAL A 253 -9.85 19.52 30.37
N ASP A 254 -8.86 19.97 31.14
CA ASP A 254 -7.82 19.11 31.71
C ASP A 254 -8.39 18.10 32.72
N ALA A 255 -9.51 18.43 33.38
CA ALA A 255 -10.24 17.53 34.27
C ALA A 255 -11.09 16.47 33.54
N ILE A 256 -11.25 16.52 32.21
CA ILE A 256 -12.01 15.50 31.45
C ILE A 256 -11.20 14.19 31.44
N PRO A 257 -11.70 13.09 32.03
CA PRO A 257 -10.98 11.82 32.01
C PRO A 257 -11.01 11.20 30.61
N GLY A 258 -9.96 10.45 30.29
CA GLY A 258 -9.99 9.56 29.13
C GLY A 258 -10.91 8.37 29.40
N PHE A 259 -11.63 7.92 28.38
CA PHE A 259 -12.49 6.73 28.46
C PHE A 259 -12.51 5.99 27.11
N THR A 260 -13.01 4.76 27.10
CA THR A 260 -13.12 3.95 25.88
C THR A 260 -14.57 3.56 25.65
N LEU A 261 -15.06 3.78 24.44
CA LEU A 261 -16.37 3.32 23.99
C LEU A 261 -16.23 2.10 23.09
N TYR A 262 -17.28 1.29 23.04
CA TYR A 262 -17.38 0.12 22.18
C TYR A 262 -18.61 0.27 21.27
N PRO A 263 -18.54 1.17 20.26
CA PRO A 263 -19.69 1.49 19.44
C PRO A 263 -20.14 0.27 18.64
N ILE A 264 -21.44 0.02 18.61
CA ILE A 264 -22.07 -0.99 17.77
C ILE A 264 -23.23 -0.29 17.05
N PRO A 265 -23.23 -0.23 15.71
CA PRO A 265 -24.38 0.27 14.97
C PRO A 265 -25.66 -0.47 15.40
N PRO A 266 -26.79 0.24 15.63
CA PRO A 266 -28.03 -0.42 16.08
C PRO A 266 -28.47 -1.56 15.17
N SER A 267 -28.25 -1.44 13.85
CA SER A 267 -28.54 -2.49 12.86
C SER A 267 -27.72 -3.77 13.06
N TRP A 268 -26.55 -3.68 13.67
CA TRP A 268 -25.68 -4.84 13.95
C TRP A 268 -26.10 -5.54 15.25
N ALA A 269 -26.62 -4.79 16.21
CA ALA A 269 -27.10 -5.30 17.50
C ALA A 269 -28.54 -5.86 17.45
N ALA A 270 -29.19 -5.89 16.28
CA ALA A 270 -30.60 -6.25 16.13
C ALA A 270 -30.92 -7.71 16.52
N SER A 271 -29.94 -8.62 16.45
CA SER A 271 -30.11 -10.02 16.88
C SER A 271 -28.97 -10.46 17.82
N PRO A 272 -29.28 -11.14 18.94
CA PRO A 272 -28.28 -11.67 19.87
C PRO A 272 -27.48 -12.84 19.29
N THR A 273 -27.93 -13.42 18.17
CA THR A 273 -27.23 -14.53 17.49
C THR A 273 -26.37 -14.07 16.31
N THR A 274 -26.29 -12.76 16.05
CA THR A 274 -25.45 -12.23 14.98
C THR A 274 -23.97 -12.52 15.28
N LEU A 275 -23.32 -13.18 14.33
CA LEU A 275 -21.89 -13.45 14.36
C LEU A 275 -21.16 -12.47 13.44
N TYR A 276 -19.98 -12.04 13.86
CA TYR A 276 -19.13 -11.08 13.16
C TYR A 276 -17.89 -11.78 12.63
N TYR A 277 -17.52 -11.47 11.40
CA TYR A 277 -16.45 -12.16 10.68
C TYR A 277 -15.39 -11.13 10.27
N GLY A 278 -14.65 -10.65 11.27
CA GLY A 278 -13.52 -9.74 11.08
C GLY A 278 -13.80 -8.27 11.41
N GLY A 279 -12.92 -7.42 10.89
CA GLY A 279 -12.90 -5.96 11.03
C GLY A 279 -11.80 -5.39 10.14
N ASN A 280 -10.59 -5.94 10.27
CA ASN A 280 -9.54 -5.81 9.28
C ASN A 280 -9.71 -6.84 8.13
N PRO A 281 -9.92 -6.41 6.87
CA PRO A 281 -10.11 -7.32 5.73
C PRO A 281 -8.86 -8.13 5.37
N MET A 282 -7.71 -7.81 5.95
CA MET A 282 -6.46 -8.56 5.78
C MET A 282 -6.36 -9.80 6.69
N CYS A 283 -7.23 -9.91 7.69
CA CYS A 283 -7.19 -11.00 8.66
C CYS A 283 -8.13 -12.12 8.24
N VAL A 284 -7.67 -12.89 7.25
CA VAL A 284 -8.44 -13.98 6.63
C VAL A 284 -8.16 -15.35 7.24
N THR A 285 -7.05 -15.49 7.98
CA THR A 285 -6.62 -16.71 8.67
C THR A 285 -6.88 -16.59 10.17
N GLY A 286 -8.09 -16.90 10.63
CA GLY A 286 -8.48 -16.74 12.04
C GLY A 286 -9.84 -17.37 12.37
N ASN A 287 -10.24 -17.27 13.65
CA ASN A 287 -11.51 -17.83 14.14
C ASN A 287 -12.71 -17.48 13.25
N VAL A 288 -13.54 -18.49 13.03
CA VAL A 288 -14.64 -18.52 12.05
C VAL A 288 -15.91 -17.80 12.51
N ALA A 289 -15.88 -16.97 13.56
CA ALA A 289 -16.97 -16.10 14.01
C ALA A 289 -16.63 -15.42 15.35
N TYR A 290 -17.13 -14.21 15.57
CA TYR A 290 -17.05 -13.47 16.83
C TYR A 290 -18.42 -13.01 17.31
N THR A 291 -18.59 -12.81 18.61
CA THR A 291 -19.84 -12.31 19.23
C THR A 291 -19.91 -10.78 19.34
N SER A 292 -18.89 -10.09 18.86
CA SER A 292 -18.85 -8.62 18.80
C SER A 292 -18.14 -8.14 17.54
N PRO A 293 -18.39 -6.89 17.09
CA PRO A 293 -17.62 -6.30 16.00
C PRO A 293 -16.14 -6.23 16.35
N GLN A 294 -15.26 -6.59 15.40
CA GLN A 294 -13.81 -6.51 15.61
C GLN A 294 -13.25 -5.16 15.17
N GLN A 295 -12.10 -4.82 15.74
CA GLN A 295 -11.37 -3.58 15.49
C GLN A 295 -11.02 -3.44 14.01
N THR A 296 -11.00 -2.19 13.55
CA THR A 296 -10.67 -1.85 12.17
C THR A 296 -9.20 -2.11 11.86
N LEU A 297 -8.88 -2.10 10.56
CA LEU A 297 -7.50 -2.07 10.04
C LEU A 297 -6.60 -1.14 10.88
N SER A 298 -5.44 -1.67 11.26
CA SER A 298 -4.31 -0.91 11.81
C SER A 298 -3.04 -1.31 11.07
N PHE A 299 -2.08 -0.39 10.99
CA PHE A 299 -0.74 -0.69 10.46
C PHE A 299 -0.07 -1.83 11.24
N TYR A 300 -0.29 -1.87 12.57
CA TYR A 300 0.33 -2.84 13.48
C TYR A 300 -0.49 -4.11 13.69
N ASP A 301 -1.61 -4.25 12.98
CA ASP A 301 -2.39 -5.47 13.09
C ASP A 301 -1.58 -6.65 12.53
N ASN A 302 -1.52 -7.74 13.31
CA ASN A 302 -0.82 -8.97 12.96
C ASN A 302 -1.77 -10.13 12.65
N CYS A 303 -3.09 -9.91 12.72
CA CYS A 303 -4.11 -10.92 12.47
C CYS A 303 -4.04 -12.17 13.37
N VAL A 304 -3.34 -12.09 14.51
CA VAL A 304 -3.24 -13.20 15.47
C VAL A 304 -4.38 -13.14 16.48
N THR A 305 -4.51 -12.01 17.18
CA THR A 305 -5.50 -11.83 18.22
C THR A 305 -6.49 -10.74 17.81
N PRO A 306 -7.73 -11.11 17.46
CA PRO A 306 -8.75 -10.16 17.10
C PRO A 306 -9.16 -9.38 18.36
N SER A 307 -9.33 -8.07 18.22
CA SER A 307 -9.74 -7.19 19.32
C SER A 307 -11.13 -6.64 19.04
N ARG A 308 -11.93 -6.44 20.08
CA ARG A 308 -13.24 -5.80 19.95
C ARG A 308 -13.09 -4.37 19.45
N LEU A 309 -13.98 -3.94 18.56
CA LEU A 309 -14.06 -2.55 18.10
C LEU A 309 -14.17 -1.61 19.31
N SER A 310 -13.18 -0.74 19.44
CA SER A 310 -13.09 0.23 20.52
C SER A 310 -12.62 1.59 20.00
N VAL A 311 -13.11 2.65 20.62
CA VAL A 311 -12.74 4.04 20.32
C VAL A 311 -12.33 4.71 21.62
N ALA A 312 -11.06 5.11 21.71
CA ALA A 312 -10.53 5.84 22.86
C ALA A 312 -10.82 7.33 22.74
N PHE A 313 -11.34 7.91 23.81
CA PHE A 313 -11.60 9.33 23.95
C PHE A 313 -10.57 9.97 24.87
N THR A 314 -10.02 11.10 24.42
CA THR A 314 -9.16 11.99 25.18
C THR A 314 -9.95 13.25 25.50
N LYS A 315 -9.47 14.10 26.41
CA LYS A 315 -10.09 15.41 26.66
C LYS A 315 -10.35 16.22 25.38
N TYR A 316 -9.41 16.21 24.43
CA TYR A 316 -9.55 16.95 23.17
C TYR A 316 -10.59 16.32 22.24
N SER A 317 -10.57 15.00 22.05
CA SER A 317 -11.55 14.34 21.19
C SER A 317 -12.95 14.34 21.80
N SER A 318 -13.08 14.38 23.14
CA SER A 318 -14.36 14.59 23.83
C SER A 318 -14.94 15.98 23.56
N VAL A 319 -14.14 17.05 23.68
CA VAL A 319 -14.60 18.42 23.39
C VAL A 319 -14.93 18.57 21.89
N PHE A 320 -14.11 17.99 21.00
CA PHE A 320 -14.39 17.97 19.56
C PHE A 320 -15.70 17.24 19.24
N ALA A 321 -15.95 16.08 19.87
CA ALA A 321 -17.19 15.33 19.68
C ALA A 321 -18.40 16.11 20.21
N ALA A 322 -18.28 16.80 21.34
CA ALA A 322 -19.35 17.65 21.88
C ALA A 322 -19.71 18.78 20.91
N LEU A 323 -18.73 19.39 20.25
CA LEU A 323 -18.95 20.37 19.19
C LEU A 323 -19.67 19.76 17.98
N ALA A 324 -19.28 18.55 17.56
CA ALA A 324 -19.88 17.89 16.40
C ALA A 324 -21.32 17.42 16.63
N ILE A 325 -21.73 17.23 17.91
CA ILE A 325 -23.09 16.83 18.29
C ILE A 325 -24.00 18.05 18.48
N SER A 326 -23.44 19.23 18.73
CA SER A 326 -24.21 20.47 18.95
C SER A 326 -24.56 21.23 17.67
N THR A 327 -24.00 20.84 16.53
CA THR A 327 -24.34 21.30 15.18
C THR A 327 -25.37 20.41 14.51
#